data_AF-A0A6V7IID6-F1
#
_entry.id   AF-A0A6V7IID6-F1
#
_cell.length_a   1.000
_cell.length_b   1.000
_cell.length_c   1.000
_cell.angle_alpha   90.00
_cell.angle_beta   90.00
_cell.angle_gamma   90.00
#
_symmetry.space_group_name_H-M   'P 1'
#
loop_
_entity.id
_entity.type
_entity.pdbx_description
1 polymer ?
#
loop_
_entity_poly.entity_id
_entity_poly.type
_entity_poly.pdbx_seq_one_letter_code
_entity_poly.pdbx_strand_id
1 'polypeptide(L)' 'DYRWWWRSFIVGGGSAIYVLAYSVFYFMTKLEITELVPTLMYFGYTGLMVLTFWLLTGTIGFFAAYAFIRKIYAAVKID' A
#
# COMPACT_ATOMS: atom_id res chain seq x y z
N ASP A 1 7.00 3.03 22.40
CA ASP A 1 6.15 3.95 21.61
C ASP A 1 5.08 3.14 20.86
N TYR A 2 3.81 3.28 21.23
CA TYR A 2 2.73 2.36 20.83
C TYR A 2 2.28 2.49 19.36
N ARG A 3 2.78 3.47 18.60
CA ARG A 3 2.34 3.74 17.21
C ARG A 3 3.19 3.07 16.13
N TRP A 4 4.21 2.28 16.51
CA TRP A 4 5.13 1.66 15.54
C TRP A 4 4.41 0.77 14.52
N TRP A 5 3.38 0.07 14.98
CA TRP A 5 2.45 -0.77 14.23
C TRP A 5 1.86 -0.05 13.00
N TRP A 6 1.27 1.13 13.22
CA TRP A 6 0.65 1.94 12.18
C TRP A 6 1.68 2.53 11.21
N ARG A 7 2.85 2.92 11.73
CA ARG A 7 3.94 3.45 10.88
C ARG A 7 4.50 2.38 9.95
N SER A 8 4.75 1.17 10.45
CA SER A 8 5.25 0.06 9.62
C SER A 8 4.25 -0.33 8.53
N PHE A 9 2.95 -0.31 8.83
CA PHE A 9 1.90 -0.58 7.86
C PHE A 9 1.83 0.48 6.75
N ILE A 10 1.81 1.76 7.12
CA ILE A 10 1.74 2.88 6.16
C ILE A 10 2.99 2.91 5.27
N VAL A 11 4.18 2.69 5.83
CA VAL A 11 5.44 2.66 5.07
C VAL A 11 5.48 1.46 4.13
N GLY A 12 5.03 0.28 4.58
CA GLY A 12 4.94 -0.93 3.73
C GLY A 12 3.99 -0.77 2.55
N GLY A 13 2.88 -0.04 2.73
CA GLY A 13 1.91 0.25 1.68
C GLY A 13 2.28 1.36 0.70
N GLY A 14 3.40 2.08 0.90
CA GLY A 14 3.74 3.28 0.11
C GLY A 14 3.81 3.06 -1.41
N SER A 15 4.14 1.84 -1.85
CA SER A 15 4.18 1.47 -3.28
C SER A 15 2.81 1.55 -3.97
N ALA A 16 1.71 1.39 -3.23
CA ALA A 16 0.36 1.53 -3.78
C ALA A 16 0.03 2.96 -4.20
N ILE A 17 0.63 3.96 -3.53
CA ILE A 17 0.47 5.37 -3.89
C ILE A 17 1.07 5.65 -5.28
N TYR A 18 2.18 4.99 -5.61
CA TYR A 18 2.77 5.09 -6.96
C TYR A 18 1.84 4.51 -8.02
N VAL A 19 1.22 3.36 -7.76
CA VAL A 19 0.25 2.74 -8.68
C VAL A 19 -0.99 3.63 -8.87
N LEU A 20 -1.46 4.29 -7.81
CA LEU A 20 -2.56 5.26 -7.88
C LEU A 20 -2.19 6.50 -8.71
N ALA A 21 -1.01 7.08 -8.45
CA ALA A 21 -0.54 8.23 -9.23
C ALA A 21 -0.39 7.88 -10.71
N TYR A 22 0.10 6.68 -11.02
CA TYR A 22 0.21 6.18 -12.39
C TYR A 22 -1.16 5.98 -13.06
N SER A 23 -2.15 5.41 -12.36
CA SER A 23 -3.49 5.23 -12.93
C SER A 23 -4.17 6.57 -13.25
N VAL A 24 -3.98 7.59 -12.40
CA VAL A 24 -4.47 8.96 -12.65
C VAL A 24 -3.77 9.58 -13.86
N PHE A 25 -2.44 9.46 -13.96
CA PHE A 25 -1.69 9.97 -15.10
C PHE A 25 -2.11 9.30 -16.42
N TYR A 26 -2.34 7.99 -16.39
CA TYR A 26 -2.79 7.21 -17.54
C TYR A 26 -4.20 7.63 -17.99
N PHE A 27 -5.11 7.87 -17.04
CA PHE A 27 -6.44 8.38 -17.33
C PHE A 27 -6.39 9.74 -18.02
N MET A 28 -5.52 10.65 -17.58
CA MET A 28 -5.42 12.01 -18.12
C MET A 28 -4.72 12.10 -19.49
N THR A 29 -3.79 11.19 -19.79
CA THR A 29 -2.92 11.30 -20.99
C THR A 29 -3.29 10.34 -22.12
N LYS A 30 -3.95 9.22 -21.82
CA LYS A 30 -4.18 8.13 -22.79
C LYS A 30 -5.65 7.79 -23.01
N LEU A 31 -6.54 8.16 -22.10
CA LEU A 31 -7.97 7.87 -22.22
C LEU A 31 -8.73 9.08 -22.77
N GLU A 32 -8.95 9.11 -24.08
CA GLU A 32 -10.01 9.93 -24.70
C GLU A 32 -11.37 9.24 -24.54
N ILE A 33 -11.77 8.98 -23.29
CA ILE A 33 -13.10 8.40 -23.01
C ILE A 33 -14.05 9.55 -22.69
N THR A 34 -14.89 9.90 -23.65
CA THR A 34 -15.92 10.95 -23.52
C THR A 34 -17.15 10.50 -22.73
N GLU A 35 -17.27 9.20 -22.41
CA GLU A 35 -18.42 8.63 -21.71
C GLU A 35 -18.18 8.41 -20.21
N LEU A 36 -19.22 8.67 -19.42
CA LEU A 36 -19.21 8.57 -17.95
C LEU A 36 -19.11 7.13 -17.44
N VAL A 37 -19.75 6.18 -18.12
CA VAL A 37 -19.86 4.79 -17.66
C VAL A 37 -18.50 4.05 -17.67
N PRO A 38 -17.69 4.09 -18.75
CA PRO A 38 -16.40 3.42 -18.76
C PRO A 38 -15.37 4.09 -17.84
N THR A 39 -15.49 5.41 -17.64
CA THR A 39 -14.68 6.17 -16.67
C THR A 39 -14.92 5.67 -15.25
N LEU A 40 -16.18 5.49 -14.86
CA LEU A 40 -16.54 4.97 -13.53
C LEU A 40 -16.03 3.53 -13.33
N MET A 41 -16.18 2.66 -14.35
CA MET A 41 -15.65 1.30 -14.26
C MET A 41 -14.13 1.28 -14.11
N TYR A 42 -13.40 2.08 -14.89
CA TYR A 42 -11.95 2.17 -14.80
C TYR A 42 -11.48 2.61 -13.40
N PHE A 43 -12.09 3.67 -12.85
CA PHE A 43 -11.77 4.14 -11.49
C PHE A 43 -12.14 3.10 -10.43
N GLY A 44 -13.26 2.40 -10.59
CA GLY A 44 -13.68 1.33 -9.69
C GLY A 44 -12.66 0.18 -9.64
N TYR A 45 -12.26 -0.35 -10.80
CA TYR A 45 -11.30 -1.46 -10.86
C TYR A 45 -9.90 -1.04 -10.40
N THR A 46 -9.42 0.13 -10.82
CA THR A 46 -8.09 0.63 -10.40
C THR A 46 -8.06 0.94 -8.91
N GLY A 47 -9.13 1.53 -8.35
CA GLY A 47 -9.25 1.75 -6.91
C GLY A 47 -9.21 0.45 -6.10
N LEU A 48 -9.96 -0.58 -6.52
CA LEU A 48 -9.93 -1.90 -5.88
C LEU A 48 -8.55 -2.57 -5.97
N MET A 49 -7.88 -2.48 -7.12
CA MET A 49 -6.52 -3.01 -7.31
C MET A 49 -5.52 -2.31 -6.39
N VAL A 50 -5.52 -0.98 -6.35
CA VAL A 50 -4.62 -0.19 -5.50
C VAL A 50 -4.87 -0.47 -4.03
N LEU A 51 -6.13 -0.55 -3.59
CA LEU A 51 -6.47 -0.83 -2.20
C LEU A 51 -6.01 -2.23 -1.80
N THR A 52 -6.24 -3.24 -2.63
CA THR A 52 -5.78 -4.61 -2.37
C THR A 52 -4.26 -4.67 -2.32
N PHE A 53 -3.57 -3.99 -3.23
CA PHE A 53 -2.11 -3.92 -3.25
C PHE A 53 -1.56 -3.21 -2.01
N TRP A 54 -2.20 -2.13 -1.55
CA TRP A 54 -1.86 -1.42 -0.32
C TRP A 54 -1.99 -2.31 0.92
N LEU A 55 -3.09 -3.07 1.02
CA LEU A 55 -3.30 -4.01 2.12
C LEU A 55 -2.27 -5.16 2.11
N LEU A 56 -1.98 -5.73 0.94
CA LEU A 56 -1.00 -6.82 0.81
C LEU A 56 0.41 -6.35 1.18
N THR A 57 0.88 -5.26 0.59
CA THR A 57 2.22 -4.73 0.86
C THR A 57 2.35 -4.16 2.29
N GLY A 58 1.30 -3.50 2.80
CA GLY A 58 1.24 -3.03 4.18
C GLY A 58 1.27 -4.15 5.21
N THR A 59 0.54 -5.25 4.99
CA THR A 59 0.56 -6.41 5.90
C THR A 59 1.93 -7.10 5.90
N ILE A 60 2.55 -7.30 4.74
CA ILE A 60 3.91 -7.87 4.64
C ILE A 60 4.91 -6.99 5.39
N GLY A 61 4.86 -5.67 5.21
CA GLY A 61 5.74 -4.72 5.91
C GLY A 61 5.54 -4.75 7.43
N PHE A 62 4.29 -4.88 7.89
CA PHE A 62 3.98 -5.03 9.32
C PHE A 62 4.55 -6.33 9.90
N PHE A 63 4.35 -7.48 9.23
CA PHE A 63 4.91 -8.76 9.68
C PHE A 63 6.43 -8.77 9.70
N ALA A 64 7.08 -8.17 8.70
CA ALA A 64 8.54 -8.04 8.65
C ALA A 64 9.08 -7.22 9.85
N ALA A 65 8.46 -6.08 10.14
CA ALA A 65 8.83 -5.25 11.29
C ALA A 65 8.57 -5.97 12.63
N TYR A 66 7.48 -6.71 12.74
CA TYR A 66 7.17 -7.51 13.94
C TYR A 66 8.21 -8.61 14.18
N ALA A 67 8.59 -9.34 13.13
CA ALA A 67 9.63 -10.35 13.21
C ALA A 67 10.98 -9.74 13.60
N PHE A 68 11.32 -8.59 13.03
CA PHE A 68 12.55 -7.85 13.35
C PHE A 68 12.61 -7.43 14.84
N ILE A 69 11.54 -6.83 15.35
CA ILE A 69 11.45 -6.42 16.76
C ILE A 69 11.57 -7.62 17.69
N ARG A 70 10.87 -8.73 17.39
CA ARG A 70 10.96 -9.96 18.18
C ARG A 70 12.38 -10.54 18.19
N LYS A 71 13.09 -10.46 17.06
CA LYS A 71 14.49 -10.89 16.95
C LYS A 71 15.44 -10.03 17.78
N ILE A 72 15.27 -8.70 17.78
CA ILE A 72 16.08 -7.79 18.60
C ILE A 72 15.88 -8.10 20.09
N TYR A 73 14.62 -8.17 20.54
CA TYR A 73 14.34 -8.43 21.96
C TYR A 73 14.76 -9.83 22.41
N ALA A 74 14.74 -10.83 21.52
CA ALA A 74 15.26 -12.16 21.82
C ALA A 74 16.81 -12.23 21.84
N ALA A 75 17.49 -11.33 21.12
CA ALA A 75 18.95 -11.26 21.07
C ALA A 75 19.56 -10.48 22.24
N VAL A 76 18.78 -9.61 22.88
CA VAL A 76 19.16 -9.00 24.16
C VAL A 76 19.15 -10.11 25.22
N LYS A 77 20.33 -10.68 25.44
CA LYS A 77 20.59 -11.45 26.66
C LYS A 77 20.46 -10.48 27.83
N ILE A 78 19.59 -10.83 28.76
CA ILE A 78 19.67 -10.36 30.13
C ILE A 78 20.91 -11.05 30.71
N ASP A 79 22.05 -10.39 30.64
CA ASP A 79 23.10 -10.56 31.66
C ASP A 79 22.70 -9.71 32.87
#